data_AF-A0A8T4M5N9-F1
#
_entry.id   AF-A0A8T4M5N9-F1
#
_cell.length_a   1.000
_cell.length_b   1.000
_cell.length_c   1.000
_cell.angle_alpha   90.00
_cell.angle_beta   90.00
_cell.angle_gamma   90.00
#
_symmetry.space_group_name_H-M   'P 1'
#
loop_
_entity.id
_entity.type
_entity.pdbx_description
1 polymer ?
#
loop_
_entity_poly.entity_id
_entity_poly.type
_entity_poly.pdbx_seq_one_letter_code
_entity_poly.pdbx_strand_id
1 'polypeptide(L)' 'MSEKGFIAERLYQVYRDSRIGSRREAEAIAALGECGGSTAVGYLEFIYKNTPSGSDRESAAIRALGRAGRNDLETRTG' A
#
# COMPACT_ATOMS: atom_id res chain seq x y z
N MET A 1 -11.41 14.05 -5.57
CA MET A 1 -10.34 13.15 -5.07
C MET A 1 -10.24 13.38 -3.57
N SER A 2 -10.28 12.34 -2.74
CA SER A 2 -10.15 12.49 -1.28
C SER A 2 -8.69 12.75 -0.89
N GLU A 3 -8.46 13.34 0.28
CA GLU A 3 -7.11 13.54 0.83
C GLU A 3 -6.33 12.23 0.92
N LYS A 4 -6.96 11.16 1.45
CA LYS A 4 -6.38 9.81 1.45
C LYS A 4 -6.01 9.32 0.03
N GLY A 5 -6.85 9.60 -0.96
CA GLY A 5 -6.57 9.27 -2.36
C GLY A 5 -5.32 9.99 -2.89
N PHE A 6 -5.20 11.29 -2.64
CA PHE A 6 -4.02 12.08 -3.02
C PHE A 6 -2.75 11.58 -2.32
N ILE A 7 -2.81 11.28 -1.03
CA ILE A 7 -1.67 10.72 -0.28
C ILE A 7 -1.28 9.36 -0.85
N ALA A 8 -2.25 8.48 -1.12
CA ALA A 8 -2.00 7.17 -1.70
C ALA A 8 -1.31 7.26 -3.07
N GLU A 9 -1.72 8.20 -3.93
CA GLU A 9 -1.04 8.46 -5.22
C GLU A 9 0.43 8.85 -5.02
N ARG A 10 0.71 9.74 -4.06
CA ARG A 10 2.08 10.18 -3.76
C ARG A 10 2.94 9.03 -3.22
N LEU A 11 2.40 8.21 -2.32
CA LEU A 11 3.09 7.05 -1.78
C LEU A 11 3.34 5.98 -2.85
N TYR A 12 2.38 5.75 -3.74
CA TYR A 12 2.54 4.83 -4.86
C TYR A 12 3.62 5.31 -5.84
N GLN A 13 3.72 6.63 -6.07
CA GLN A 13 4.82 7.17 -6.87
C GLN A 13 6.18 6.90 -6.21
N VAL A 14 6.30 7.04 -4.88
CA VAL A 14 7.52 6.65 -4.15
C VAL A 14 7.84 5.17 -4.33
N TYR A 15 6.84 4.28 -4.30
CA TYR A 15 7.03 2.86 -4.60
C TYR A 15 7.58 2.67 -6.02
N ARG A 16 6.99 3.32 -7.04
CA ARG A 16 7.44 3.19 -8.45
C ARG A 16 8.86 3.70 -8.68
N ASP A 17 9.25 4.75 -7.97
CA ASP A 17 10.58 5.35 -8.08
C ASP A 17 11.64 4.61 -7.24
N SER A 18 11.23 3.61 -6.45
CA SER A 18 12.12 2.84 -5.60
C SER A 18 12.78 1.69 -6.35
N ARG A 19 14.04 1.41 -6.00
CA ARG A 19 14.73 0.22 -6.48
C ARG A 19 14.05 -1.02 -5.89
N ILE A 20 13.87 -2.05 -6.70
CA ILE A 20 13.38 -3.37 -6.30
C ILE A 20 14.22 -3.93 -5.14
N GLY A 21 13.54 -4.39 -4.08
CA GLY A 21 14.14 -4.93 -2.87
C GLY A 21 14.77 -3.88 -1.95
N SER A 22 14.59 -2.59 -2.24
CA SER A 22 15.12 -1.54 -1.36
C SER A 22 14.23 -1.32 -0.14
N ARG A 23 14.85 -0.83 0.94
CA ARG A 23 14.08 -0.37 2.11
C ARG A 23 13.02 0.67 1.73
N ARG A 24 13.35 1.59 0.81
CA ARG A 24 12.41 2.63 0.36
C ARG A 24 11.13 2.05 -0.27
N GLU A 25 11.27 0.97 -1.04
CA GLU A 25 10.14 0.24 -1.60
C GLU A 25 9.26 -0.36 -0.48
N ALA A 26 9.87 -1.05 0.49
CA ALA A 26 9.16 -1.68 1.59
C ALA A 26 8.41 -0.67 2.47
N GLU A 27 9.05 0.48 2.77
CA GLU A 27 8.44 1.57 3.54
C GLU A 27 7.27 2.21 2.76
N ALA A 28 7.37 2.35 1.43
CA ALA A 28 6.27 2.86 0.62
C ALA A 28 5.04 1.91 0.63
N ILE A 29 5.27 0.60 0.57
CA ILE A 29 4.20 -0.41 0.70
C ILE A 29 3.56 -0.34 2.10
N ALA A 30 4.37 -0.21 3.16
CA ALA A 30 3.86 -0.10 4.52
C ALA A 30 3.00 1.16 4.71
N ALA A 31 3.48 2.31 4.23
CA ALA A 31 2.78 3.58 4.30
C ALA A 31 1.45 3.56 3.53
N LEU A 32 1.37 2.89 2.38
CA LEU A 32 0.10 2.66 1.67
C LEU A 32 -0.90 1.89 2.55
N GLY A 33 -0.41 0.86 3.26
CA GLY A 33 -1.22 0.10 4.21
C GLY A 33 -1.75 0.94 5.36
N GLU A 34 -0.94 1.86 5.87
CA GLU A 34 -1.33 2.79 6.94
C GLU A 34 -2.30 3.88 6.45
N CYS A 35 -2.11 4.39 5.23
CA CYS A 35 -3.02 5.34 4.61
C CYS A 35 -4.45 4.78 4.52
N GLY A 36 -4.57 3.52 4.09
CA GLY A 36 -5.86 2.88 3.86
C GLY A 36 -6.70 3.59 2.79
N GLY A 37 -8.00 3.26 2.75
CA GLY A 37 -8.93 3.76 1.73
C GLY A 37 -8.81 3.04 0.38
N SER A 38 -9.83 3.18 -0.45
CA SER A 38 -10.00 2.41 -1.70
C SER A 38 -8.83 2.58 -2.67
N THR A 39 -8.26 3.78 -2.81
CA THR A 39 -7.12 4.02 -3.70
C THR A 39 -5.86 3.29 -3.25
N ALA A 40 -5.52 3.33 -1.95
CA ALA A 40 -4.36 2.61 -1.43
C ALA A 40 -4.54 1.09 -1.54
N VAL A 41 -5.75 0.59 -1.26
CA VAL A 41 -6.09 -0.84 -1.45
C VAL A 41 -5.89 -1.24 -2.91
N GLY A 42 -6.36 -0.45 -3.87
CA GLY A 42 -6.17 -0.73 -5.30
C GLY A 42 -4.70 -0.82 -5.70
N TYR A 43 -3.85 0.06 -5.18
CA TYR A 43 -2.40 -0.02 -5.42
C TYR A 43 -1.76 -1.24 -4.76
N LEU A 44 -2.13 -1.56 -3.53
CA LEU A 44 -1.60 -2.73 -2.83
C LEU A 44 -2.00 -4.05 -3.51
N GLU A 45 -3.24 -4.15 -4.02
CA GLU A 45 -3.67 -5.29 -4.83
C GLU A 45 -2.87 -5.40 -6.12
N PHE A 46 -2.61 -4.28 -6.79
CA PHE A 46 -1.79 -4.26 -7.99
C PHE A 46 -0.37 -4.76 -7.68
N ILE A 47 0.25 -4.29 -6.60
CA ILE A 47 1.58 -4.73 -6.17
C ILE A 47 1.60 -6.24 -5.86
N TYR A 48 0.62 -6.72 -5.11
CA TYR A 48 0.48 -8.15 -4.78
C TYR A 48 0.35 -9.03 -6.02
N LYS A 49 -0.50 -8.65 -6.98
CA LYS A 49 -0.73 -9.41 -8.22
C LYS A 49 0.46 -9.42 -9.17
N ASN A 50 1.35 -8.42 -9.08
CA ASN A 50 2.48 -8.24 -10.01
C ASN A 50 3.85 -8.53 -9.38
N THR A 51 3.91 -9.19 -8.23
CA THR A 51 5.17 -9.59 -7.61
C THR A 51 5.32 -11.11 -7.59
N PRO A 52 6.55 -11.65 -7.70
CA PRO A 52 6.76 -13.08 -7.59
C PRO A 52 6.33 -13.62 -6.23
N SER A 53 5.69 -14.79 -6.22
CA SER A 53 5.31 -15.46 -4.97
C SER A 53 6.52 -15.86 -4.14
N GLY A 54 6.39 -15.75 -2.83
CA GLY A 54 7.44 -15.96 -1.84
C GLY A 54 8.40 -14.77 -1.68
N SER A 55 8.21 -13.67 -2.41
CA SER A 55 9.07 -12.50 -2.28
C SER A 55 8.77 -11.66 -1.02
N ASP A 56 9.78 -10.95 -0.52
CA ASP A 56 9.60 -9.97 0.56
C ASP A 56 8.58 -8.89 0.19
N ARG A 57 8.54 -8.51 -1.09
CA ARG A 57 7.56 -7.55 -1.62
C ARG A 57 6.13 -8.10 -1.54
N GLU A 58 5.91 -9.37 -1.86
CA GLU A 58 4.60 -10.02 -1.71
C GLU A 58 4.16 -10.00 -0.25
N SER A 59 5.06 -10.41 0.64
CA SER A 59 4.82 -10.42 2.09
C SER A 59 4.50 -9.01 2.63
N ALA A 60 5.19 -7.99 2.14
CA ALA A 60 4.92 -6.60 2.49
C ALA A 60 3.53 -6.15 2.01
N ALA A 61 3.16 -6.47 0.77
CA ALA A 61 1.85 -6.12 0.20
C ALA A 61 0.70 -6.81 0.95
N ILE A 62 0.83 -8.10 1.27
CA ILE A 62 -0.16 -8.84 2.07
C ILE A 62 -0.38 -8.18 3.44
N ARG A 63 0.70 -7.85 4.16
CA ARG A 63 0.61 -7.19 5.47
C ARG A 63 -0.01 -5.80 5.36
N ALA A 64 0.31 -5.06 4.32
CA ALA A 64 -0.24 -3.73 4.08
C ALA A 64 -1.73 -3.76 3.74
N LEU A 65 -2.19 -4.72 2.92
CA LEU A 65 -3.62 -4.92 2.64
C LEU A 65 -4.41 -5.16 3.93
N GLY A 66 -3.89 -6.00 4.83
CA GLY A 66 -4.50 -6.24 6.14
C GLY A 66 -4.58 -4.98 7.01
N ARG A 67 -3.62 -4.06 6.93
CA ARG A 67 -3.67 -2.75 7.62
C ARG A 67 -4.69 -1.82 6.97
N ALA A 68 -4.67 -1.72 5.65
CA ALA A 68 -5.55 -0.83 4.90
C ALA A 68 -7.03 -1.14 5.16
N GLY A 69 -7.39 -2.43 5.22
CA GLY A 69 -8.76 -2.85 5.55
C GLY A 69 -9.22 -2.44 6.95
N ARG A 70 -8.32 -2.40 7.95
CA ARG A 70 -8.65 -1.93 9.30
C ARG A 70 -8.86 -0.41 9.34
N ASN A 71 -8.00 0.33 8.66
CA ASN A 71 -8.06 1.80 8.63
C ASN A 71 -9.21 2.36 7.78
N ASP A 72 -9.84 1.53 6.92
CA ASP A 72 -11.07 1.88 6.21
C ASP A 72 -12.30 1.72 7.10
N LEU A 73 -12.32 0.70 7.98
CA LEU A 73 -13.40 0.44 8.92
C LEU A 73 -13.49 1.50 10.03
N GLU A 74 -12.36 1.97 10.56
CA GLU A 74 -12.33 3.00 11.61
C GLU A 74 -12.97 4.32 11.18
N THR A 75 -12.90 4.67 9.89
CA THR A 75 -13.55 5.90 9.36
C THR A 75 -15.06 5.78 9.16
N ARG A 76 -15.64 4.57 9.29
CA ARG A 76 -17.10 4.35 9.18
C ARG A 76 -17.81 4.25 10.54
N THR A 77 -17.05 4.13 11.63
CA THR A 77 -17.59 3.97 12.99
C THR A 77 -17.34 5.18 13.89
N GLY A 78 -16.73 6.26 13.38
CA GLY A 78 -16.44 7.51 14.10
C GLY A 78 -17.29 8.68 13.62
#